data_AF-A0A2K9P1V6-F1
#
_entry.id   AF-A0A2K9P1V6-F1
#
_cell.length_a   1.000
_cell.length_b   1.000
_cell.length_c   1.000
_cell.angle_alpha   90.00
_cell.angle_beta   90.00
_cell.angle_gamma   90.00
#
_symmetry.space_group_name_H-M   'P 1'
#
loop_
_entity.id
_entity.type
_entity.pdbx_description
1 polymer ?
#
loop_
_entity_poly.entity_id
_entity_poly.type
_entity_poly.pdbx_seq_one_letter_code
_entity_poly.pdbx_strand_id
1 'polypeptide(L)'
;MPTDLSCKALNNCNNTDAKLDYKLFCTNSIRMYDITYGGCSGLSLVPGSATDISNLICCRDGDEIILPGCESFVTKQKTVQIDNPCQTLCVNNCACDSCLIWTSTNKRASVSTAQIGDTITYTVEFTNHSAVLLDSVQIFDTLPPGVSVIPGSIQPAPKPQETLQTGISIGSLPPGQTAELRYSVSVNYAVSCDIVNRAFVRYCYLDCSNCCRYGLGSCKCSSVRIVNAGLKITKHADKTSVCCLCEEIVYTLKISNPCSTALTNVVVYDNIPQGLCYKTSSTIKDGCGPTNENPQSGIYIGTLCPGQIYTVSFVLYVCSEPCCKQTPVTFDNTAYVYGNTCDDVICAESNSWSVEMNSRCLCQCIQKNISVCDLKRFILCYVYNTNMACYDIGRTKRVVAGFGICVKYIDCNGKIKKECYEDHISFNNLPNRFNPHSYNVKFKNLVCSLDCDGKLNTKFEAKLRYCLI
;
A
#
# COMPACT_ATOMS: atom_id res chain seq x y z
N MET A 1 -12.76 69.18 -9.60
CA MET A 1 -14.21 69.20 -9.31
C MET A 1 -14.87 69.56 -10.63
N PRO A 2 -15.75 68.74 -11.24
CA PRO A 2 -16.88 67.99 -10.68
C PRO A 2 -16.85 66.51 -11.18
N THR A 3 -17.77 65.56 -10.98
CA THR A 3 -18.97 65.31 -10.15
C THR A 3 -19.25 63.81 -10.27
N ASP A 4 -19.92 63.25 -9.27
CA ASP A 4 -20.46 61.89 -9.18
C ASP A 4 -20.92 61.25 -10.50
N LEU A 5 -20.43 60.03 -10.76
CA LEU A 5 -21.16 59.03 -11.53
C LEU A 5 -21.90 58.14 -10.52
N SER A 6 -23.15 58.50 -10.24
CA SER A 6 -24.07 57.68 -9.46
C SER A 6 -24.63 56.55 -10.33
N CYS A 7 -24.28 55.30 -10.05
CA CYS A 7 -25.02 54.13 -10.56
C CYS A 7 -26.19 53.85 -9.61
N LYS A 8 -27.43 53.99 -10.11
CA LYS A 8 -28.66 53.71 -9.37
C LYS A 8 -29.12 52.30 -9.71
N ALA A 9 -29.14 51.41 -8.72
CA ALA A 9 -29.69 50.06 -8.86
C ALA A 9 -31.22 50.09 -8.91
N LEU A 10 -31.82 49.28 -9.78
CA LEU A 10 -33.24 48.92 -9.74
C LEU A 10 -33.36 47.41 -9.52
N ASN A 11 -33.33 47.04 -8.24
CA ASN A 11 -33.90 45.88 -7.54
C ASN A 11 -33.60 44.42 -7.97
N ASN A 12 -33.06 43.71 -6.97
CA ASN A 12 -33.36 42.36 -6.44
C ASN A 12 -33.02 41.09 -7.24
N CYS A 13 -31.87 40.46 -6.90
CA CYS A 13 -31.79 39.09 -6.37
C CYS A 13 -30.33 38.74 -5.94
N ASN A 14 -30.18 38.00 -4.83
CA ASN A 14 -28.92 37.54 -4.24
C ASN A 14 -28.39 36.26 -4.91
N ASN A 15 -27.07 36.20 -5.23
CA ASN A 15 -26.11 35.16 -4.77
C ASN A 15 -24.76 35.20 -5.53
N THR A 16 -23.71 35.60 -4.81
CA THR A 16 -22.30 35.15 -4.73
C THR A 16 -21.59 34.42 -5.88
N ASP A 17 -20.57 35.10 -6.45
CA ASP A 17 -19.12 34.74 -6.54
C ASP A 17 -18.47 34.86 -7.95
N ALA A 18 -17.69 35.93 -8.15
CA ALA A 18 -16.64 36.04 -9.18
C ALA A 18 -15.45 36.88 -8.66
N LYS A 19 -14.21 36.56 -9.07
CA LYS A 19 -12.94 37.19 -8.63
C LYS A 19 -12.19 37.86 -9.81
N LEU A 20 -11.49 38.96 -9.55
CA LEU A 20 -10.63 39.68 -10.50
C LEU A 20 -9.25 39.97 -9.87
N ASP A 21 -8.17 39.72 -10.61
CA ASP A 21 -6.78 39.96 -10.17
C ASP A 21 -6.17 41.19 -10.87
N TYR A 22 -5.36 41.99 -10.15
CA TYR A 22 -4.58 43.10 -10.71
C TYR A 22 -3.24 43.32 -9.98
N LYS A 23 -2.30 44.04 -10.62
CA LYS A 23 -0.94 44.34 -10.13
C LYS A 23 -0.74 45.86 -10.02
N LEU A 24 -0.26 46.36 -8.89
CA LEU A 24 0.06 47.77 -8.65
C LEU A 24 1.58 48.01 -8.72
N PHE A 25 2.02 49.05 -9.42
CA PHE A 25 3.39 49.56 -9.34
C PHE A 25 3.41 51.07 -9.05
N CYS A 26 4.50 51.51 -8.39
CA CYS A 26 4.69 52.85 -7.86
C CYS A 26 4.79 53.90 -8.97
N THR A 27 3.68 54.53 -9.33
CA THR A 27 3.54 55.99 -9.55
C THR A 27 2.08 56.29 -9.92
N ASN A 28 1.48 57.28 -9.22
CA ASN A 28 0.04 57.59 -9.14
C ASN A 28 -0.73 57.83 -10.47
N SER A 29 -0.93 56.81 -11.29
CA SER A 29 -1.93 56.82 -12.37
C SER A 29 -2.32 55.41 -12.79
N ILE A 30 -3.63 55.15 -12.92
CA ILE A 30 -4.17 53.88 -13.45
C ILE A 30 -4.40 54.08 -14.95
N ARG A 31 -3.64 53.35 -15.77
CA ARG A 31 -3.86 53.21 -17.22
C ARG A 31 -3.85 51.72 -17.55
N MET A 32 -4.90 51.24 -18.22
CA MET A 32 -5.00 49.87 -18.71
C MET A 32 -4.55 49.81 -20.17
N TYR A 33 -3.25 49.71 -20.42
CA TYR A 33 -2.68 49.24 -21.69
C TYR A 33 -1.29 48.65 -21.40
N ASP A 34 -0.88 47.68 -22.22
CA ASP A 34 0.40 46.94 -22.21
C ASP A 34 0.56 45.78 -21.23
N ILE A 35 0.28 44.56 -21.73
CA ILE A 35 1.03 43.37 -21.34
C ILE A 35 2.23 43.30 -22.27
N THR A 36 3.40 43.66 -21.77
CA THR A 36 4.68 43.32 -22.40
C THR A 36 5.21 42.04 -21.75
N TYR A 37 5.50 41.02 -22.56
CA TYR A 37 6.59 40.09 -22.25
C TYR A 37 7.41 39.85 -23.52
N GLY A 38 8.69 40.23 -23.45
CA GLY A 38 9.61 40.28 -24.57
C GLY A 38 10.12 38.91 -25.01
N GLY A 39 10.34 38.78 -26.32
CA GLY A 39 11.16 37.70 -26.88
C GLY A 39 10.59 36.93 -28.07
N CYS A 40 9.39 37.25 -28.59
CA CYS A 40 8.97 36.84 -29.93
C CYS A 40 7.93 37.86 -30.44
N SER A 41 8.32 38.66 -31.41
CA SER A 41 7.42 39.51 -32.19
C SER A 41 6.43 38.66 -32.98
N GLY A 42 5.14 38.95 -32.85
CA GLY A 42 4.11 38.52 -33.81
C GLY A 42 2.92 37.74 -33.22
N LEU A 43 2.16 38.32 -32.29
CA LEU A 43 0.74 37.93 -32.14
C LEU A 43 -0.09 39.14 -31.69
N SER A 44 -0.92 39.63 -32.61
CA SER A 44 -1.83 40.75 -32.44
C SER A 44 -3.15 40.24 -31.84
N LEU A 45 -3.44 40.56 -30.59
CA LEU A 45 -4.81 40.54 -30.08
C LEU A 45 -5.42 41.92 -30.37
N VAL A 46 -6.33 41.95 -31.34
CA VAL A 46 -7.12 43.15 -31.68
C VAL A 46 -7.98 43.51 -30.47
N PRO A 47 -8.18 44.79 -30.13
CA PRO A 47 -9.06 45.19 -29.03
C PRO A 47 -10.46 44.58 -29.25
N GLY A 48 -11.02 43.91 -28.23
CA GLY A 48 -12.35 43.30 -28.30
C GLY A 48 -12.48 41.83 -27.88
N SER A 49 -11.41 41.17 -27.46
CA SER A 49 -11.47 39.78 -26.98
C SER A 49 -11.56 39.71 -25.46
N ALA A 50 -12.77 39.63 -24.91
CA ALA A 50 -12.93 39.10 -23.56
C ALA A 50 -12.80 37.57 -23.62
N THR A 51 -11.58 37.06 -23.46
CA THR A 51 -11.41 35.67 -23.08
C THR A 51 -12.04 35.46 -21.71
N ASP A 52 -13.00 34.55 -21.65
CA ASP A 52 -13.74 34.12 -20.47
C ASP A 52 -12.82 33.99 -19.23
N ILE A 53 -13.27 34.59 -18.13
CA ILE A 53 -12.63 34.55 -16.80
C ILE A 53 -12.76 33.17 -16.14
N SER A 54 -13.33 32.18 -16.83
CA SER A 54 -13.29 30.77 -16.43
C SER A 54 -11.90 30.14 -16.61
N ASN A 55 -10.89 30.81 -16.04
CA ASN A 55 -9.67 30.21 -15.55
C ASN A 55 -8.82 29.46 -16.61
N LEU A 56 -7.68 30.06 -16.96
CA LEU A 56 -6.44 29.32 -17.25
C LEU A 56 -5.98 28.56 -15.99
N ILE A 57 -6.83 27.70 -15.41
CA ILE A 57 -6.43 26.79 -14.34
C ILE A 57 -5.82 25.57 -15.01
N CYS A 58 -4.50 25.54 -15.01
CA CYS A 58 -3.73 24.30 -15.06
C CYS A 58 -4.05 23.51 -13.79
N CYS A 59 -4.55 22.28 -13.94
CA CYS A 59 -5.12 21.51 -12.83
C CYS A 59 -4.09 20.84 -11.88
N ARG A 60 -2.87 21.38 -11.69
CA ARG A 60 -2.00 21.05 -10.54
C ARG A 60 -1.13 22.23 -10.13
N ASP A 61 -0.99 22.41 -8.81
CA ASP A 61 0.14 23.13 -8.22
C ASP A 61 1.45 22.42 -8.61
N GLY A 62 2.40 23.16 -9.18
CA GLY A 62 3.76 22.67 -9.43
C GLY A 62 4.15 22.38 -10.89
N ASP A 63 3.27 22.62 -11.87
CA ASP A 63 3.71 22.69 -13.27
C ASP A 63 4.44 24.04 -13.48
N GLU A 64 5.73 24.08 -13.13
CA GLU A 64 6.62 25.17 -13.53
C GLU A 64 6.75 25.18 -15.05
N ILE A 65 6.30 26.27 -15.68
CA ILE A 65 6.83 26.61 -17.00
C ILE A 65 8.22 27.18 -16.75
N ILE A 66 9.24 26.32 -16.82
CA ILE A 66 10.65 26.75 -16.80
C ILE A 66 10.92 27.46 -18.13
N LEU A 67 10.96 28.78 -18.09
CA LEU A 67 11.67 29.58 -19.07
C LEU A 67 13.12 29.72 -18.57
N PRO A 68 14.15 29.41 -19.37
CA PRO A 68 15.52 29.56 -18.90
C PRO A 68 15.79 31.04 -18.62
N GLY A 69 15.94 31.41 -17.34
CA GLY A 69 16.51 32.71 -16.96
C GLY A 69 15.91 33.51 -15.80
N CYS A 70 14.85 33.08 -15.10
CA CYS A 70 14.31 33.89 -13.99
C CYS A 70 13.90 33.09 -12.75
N GLU A 71 14.42 33.51 -11.59
CA GLU A 71 14.10 32.99 -10.26
C GLU A 71 12.71 33.44 -9.76
N SER A 72 12.16 32.65 -8.85
CA SER A 72 10.75 32.57 -8.40
C SER A 72 10.22 33.78 -7.61
N PHE A 73 8.89 34.00 -7.65
CA PHE A 73 8.18 34.96 -6.78
C PHE A 73 6.85 34.41 -6.22
N VAL A 74 6.43 34.93 -5.06
CA VAL A 74 5.21 34.54 -4.33
C VAL A 74 4.10 35.59 -4.49
N THR A 75 2.85 35.15 -4.70
CA THR A 75 1.65 35.99 -4.81
C THR A 75 0.84 36.02 -3.51
N LYS A 76 0.07 37.09 -3.26
CA LYS A 76 -0.93 37.19 -2.18
C LYS A 76 -2.28 37.67 -2.74
N GLN A 77 -3.37 36.99 -2.36
CA GLN A 77 -4.74 37.25 -2.81
C GLN A 77 -5.51 38.23 -1.91
N LYS A 78 -6.39 39.06 -2.51
CA LYS A 78 -7.48 39.77 -1.80
C LYS A 78 -8.69 40.01 -2.73
N THR A 79 -9.90 39.92 -2.17
CA THR A 79 -11.19 39.88 -2.91
C THR A 79 -11.86 41.26 -3.06
N VAL A 80 -12.48 41.54 -4.21
CA VAL A 80 -13.39 42.69 -4.46
C VAL A 80 -14.57 42.25 -5.36
N GLN A 81 -15.76 42.86 -5.21
CA GLN A 81 -17.03 42.52 -5.88
C GLN A 81 -17.19 43.19 -7.27
N ILE A 82 -17.88 42.53 -8.21
CA ILE A 82 -18.25 43.06 -9.55
C ILE A 82 -19.74 42.80 -9.82
N ASP A 83 -20.45 43.81 -10.32
CA ASP A 83 -21.88 43.75 -10.70
C ASP A 83 -22.08 43.21 -12.14
N ASN A 84 -23.19 42.48 -12.35
CA ASN A 84 -23.65 41.73 -13.54
C ASN A 84 -23.52 42.48 -14.91
N PRO A 85 -23.26 41.83 -16.08
CA PRO A 85 -22.91 42.55 -17.30
C PRO A 85 -24.14 43.05 -18.06
N CYS A 86 -24.09 44.32 -18.48
CA CYS A 86 -25.05 44.91 -19.39
C CYS A 86 -24.95 44.30 -20.79
N GLN A 87 -26.05 43.76 -21.32
CA GLN A 87 -26.21 43.60 -22.76
C GLN A 87 -26.31 45.00 -23.40
N THR A 88 -25.36 45.32 -24.29
CA THR A 88 -25.47 46.52 -25.13
C THR A 88 -26.11 46.10 -26.45
N LEU A 89 -27.37 46.48 -26.67
CA LEU A 89 -28.03 46.35 -27.97
C LEU A 89 -27.50 47.48 -28.88
N CYS A 90 -26.65 47.17 -29.85
CA CYS A 90 -26.21 48.19 -30.81
C CYS A 90 -27.36 48.54 -31.76
N VAL A 91 -27.86 49.77 -31.66
CA VAL A 91 -28.83 50.35 -32.59
C VAL A 91 -28.08 50.88 -33.81
N ASN A 92 -28.39 50.31 -34.99
CA ASN A 92 -28.12 50.78 -36.36
C ASN A 92 -27.27 52.06 -36.53
N ASN A 93 -25.96 51.97 -36.31
CA ASN A 93 -24.88 52.65 -37.03
C ASN A 93 -23.56 52.44 -36.28
N CYS A 94 -22.72 51.49 -36.68
CA CYS A 94 -21.37 51.38 -36.10
C CYS A 94 -20.30 51.28 -37.18
N ALA A 95 -19.43 52.28 -37.20
CA ALA A 95 -18.04 52.10 -37.59
C ALA A 95 -17.40 51.11 -36.60
N CYS A 96 -16.76 50.07 -37.14
CA CYS A 96 -15.98 49.01 -36.52
C CYS A 96 -15.65 49.13 -35.00
N ASP A 97 -16.61 48.81 -34.15
CA ASP A 97 -16.32 48.33 -32.80
C ASP A 97 -16.30 46.80 -32.82
N SER A 98 -15.20 46.25 -32.34
CA SER A 98 -14.87 44.83 -32.29
C SER A 98 -15.99 43.94 -31.73
N CYS A 99 -16.39 42.92 -32.48
CA CYS A 99 -17.32 41.91 -31.97
C CYS A 99 -16.69 41.13 -30.81
N LEU A 100 -17.33 41.19 -29.63
CA LEU A 100 -16.92 40.43 -28.46
C LEU A 100 -17.17 38.94 -28.70
N ILE A 101 -16.10 38.14 -28.78
CA ILE A 101 -16.21 36.68 -28.81
C ILE A 101 -16.20 36.15 -27.37
N TRP A 102 -17.27 35.47 -26.99
CA TRP A 102 -17.43 34.84 -25.68
C TRP A 102 -17.85 33.38 -25.85
N THR A 103 -17.08 32.49 -25.26
CA THR A 103 -17.27 31.03 -25.38
C THR A 103 -17.03 30.35 -24.04
N SER A 104 -17.71 29.24 -23.78
CA SER A 104 -17.44 28.38 -22.63
C SER A 104 -17.24 26.92 -23.05
N THR A 105 -16.25 26.26 -22.48
CA THR A 105 -16.07 24.80 -22.60
C THR A 105 -16.41 24.15 -21.26
N ASN A 106 -17.03 22.96 -21.30
CA ASN A 106 -17.21 22.08 -20.16
C ASN A 106 -16.74 20.67 -20.52
N LYS A 107 -16.17 19.93 -19.56
CA LYS A 107 -15.82 18.52 -19.72
C LYS A 107 -16.23 17.74 -18.49
N ARG A 108 -16.96 16.65 -18.69
CA ARG A 108 -17.39 15.74 -17.64
C ARG A 108 -17.11 14.29 -18.01
N ALA A 109 -16.87 13.47 -17.00
CA ALA A 109 -16.92 12.02 -17.08
C ALA A 109 -18.30 11.53 -16.66
N SER A 110 -18.69 10.35 -17.11
CA SER A 110 -19.94 9.68 -16.71
C SER A 110 -19.94 9.23 -15.24
N VAL A 111 -18.77 9.10 -14.63
CA VAL A 111 -18.56 8.62 -13.26
C VAL A 111 -17.49 9.46 -12.57
N SER A 112 -17.56 9.56 -11.24
CA SER A 112 -16.51 10.16 -10.40
C SER A 112 -15.46 9.14 -9.93
N THR A 113 -15.80 7.85 -9.96
CA THR A 113 -14.93 6.72 -9.59
C THR A 113 -15.02 5.61 -10.63
N ALA A 114 -13.92 4.88 -10.88
CA ALA A 114 -13.88 3.74 -11.78
C ALA A 114 -12.91 2.65 -11.28
N GLN A 115 -13.08 1.42 -11.75
CA GLN A 115 -12.12 0.33 -11.62
C GLN A 115 -11.45 0.09 -12.98
N ILE A 116 -10.32 -0.59 -12.96
CA ILE A 116 -9.70 -1.05 -14.20
C ILE A 116 -10.53 -2.19 -14.78
N GLY A 117 -10.73 -2.15 -16.09
CA GLY A 117 -11.75 -2.90 -16.81
C GLY A 117 -13.03 -2.09 -17.05
N ASP A 118 -13.28 -1.03 -16.27
CA ASP A 118 -14.46 -0.20 -16.47
C ASP A 118 -14.35 0.65 -17.75
N THR A 119 -15.51 1.11 -18.19
CA THR A 119 -15.65 2.07 -19.28
C THR A 119 -16.03 3.44 -18.72
N ILE A 120 -15.28 4.47 -19.11
CA ILE A 120 -15.59 5.87 -18.79
C ILE A 120 -16.04 6.56 -20.07
N THR A 121 -17.22 7.20 -20.04
CA THR A 121 -17.67 8.05 -21.14
C THR A 121 -17.40 9.50 -20.80
N TYR A 122 -16.66 10.19 -21.66
CA TYR A 122 -16.42 11.62 -21.56
C TYR A 122 -17.39 12.40 -22.45
N THR A 123 -17.81 13.57 -21.98
CA THR A 123 -18.60 14.54 -22.74
C THR A 123 -17.94 15.90 -22.64
N VAL A 124 -17.64 16.49 -23.79
CA VAL A 124 -17.12 17.85 -23.95
C VAL A 124 -18.21 18.70 -24.59
N GLU A 125 -18.59 19.78 -23.93
CA GLU A 125 -19.56 20.75 -24.44
C GLU A 125 -18.86 22.08 -24.69
N PHE A 126 -19.13 22.68 -25.84
CA PHE A 126 -18.59 23.97 -26.23
C PHE A 126 -19.71 24.90 -26.69
N THR A 127 -19.92 26.00 -25.97
CA THR A 127 -21.01 26.95 -26.21
C THR A 127 -20.48 28.26 -26.77
N ASN A 128 -21.11 28.74 -27.83
CA ASN A 128 -20.90 30.07 -28.37
C ASN A 128 -21.92 31.04 -27.75
N HIS A 129 -21.49 31.90 -26.82
CA HIS A 129 -22.34 32.91 -26.21
C HIS A 129 -22.28 34.26 -26.96
N SER A 130 -21.44 34.35 -27.99
CA SER A 130 -21.30 35.57 -28.79
C SER A 130 -22.43 35.72 -29.80
N ALA A 131 -22.56 36.93 -30.36
CA ALA A 131 -23.45 37.21 -31.48
C ALA A 131 -22.87 36.83 -32.85
N VAL A 132 -21.65 36.26 -32.90
CA VAL A 132 -20.93 35.94 -34.14
C VAL A 132 -20.95 34.43 -34.39
N LEU A 133 -21.09 34.03 -35.65
CA LEU A 133 -20.92 32.63 -36.06
C LEU A 133 -19.46 32.20 -35.84
N LEU A 134 -19.25 31.11 -35.10
CA LEU A 134 -17.95 30.44 -35.06
C LEU A 134 -17.94 29.38 -36.16
N ASP A 135 -16.91 29.35 -36.99
CA ASP A 135 -16.72 28.36 -38.04
C ASP A 135 -15.51 27.47 -37.75
N SER A 136 -15.41 26.34 -38.44
CA SER A 136 -14.29 25.39 -38.31
C SER A 136 -14.00 25.01 -36.85
N VAL A 137 -15.04 24.81 -36.04
CA VAL A 137 -14.91 24.39 -34.64
C VAL A 137 -14.32 22.99 -34.60
N GLN A 138 -13.24 22.82 -33.84
CA GLN A 138 -12.52 21.56 -33.65
C GLN A 138 -12.25 21.31 -32.16
N ILE A 139 -12.60 20.12 -31.69
CA ILE A 139 -12.40 19.72 -30.29
C ILE A 139 -11.24 18.70 -30.22
N PHE A 140 -10.28 18.98 -29.35
CA PHE A 140 -9.07 18.18 -29.14
C PHE A 140 -9.07 17.56 -27.75
N ASP A 141 -8.56 16.34 -27.63
CA ASP A 141 -8.43 15.64 -26.37
C ASP A 141 -7.16 14.77 -26.35
N THR A 142 -6.34 14.94 -25.31
CA THR A 142 -5.15 14.11 -25.10
C THR A 142 -5.43 13.17 -23.94
N LEU A 143 -5.61 11.89 -24.27
CA LEU A 143 -5.89 10.87 -23.26
C LEU A 143 -4.67 10.65 -22.36
N PRO A 144 -4.86 10.55 -21.03
CA PRO A 144 -3.78 10.20 -20.12
C PRO A 144 -3.33 8.74 -20.31
N PRO A 145 -2.13 8.36 -19.84
CA PRO A 145 -1.71 6.95 -19.80
C PRO A 145 -2.71 6.09 -19.01
N GLY A 146 -2.88 4.85 -19.44
CA GLY A 146 -3.76 3.89 -18.75
C GLY A 146 -5.18 3.77 -19.31
N VAL A 147 -5.59 4.63 -20.25
CA VAL A 147 -6.88 4.51 -20.95
C VAL A 147 -6.73 4.41 -22.46
N SER A 148 -7.69 3.78 -23.13
CA SER A 148 -7.77 3.72 -24.60
C SER A 148 -9.18 3.96 -25.09
N VAL A 149 -9.33 4.71 -26.19
CA VAL A 149 -10.64 4.92 -26.83
C VAL A 149 -11.24 3.59 -27.25
N ILE A 150 -12.52 3.38 -26.93
CA ILE A 150 -13.30 2.27 -27.46
C ILE A 150 -13.61 2.56 -28.94
N PRO A 151 -13.18 1.72 -29.89
CA PRO A 151 -13.41 1.95 -31.31
C PRO A 151 -14.88 2.20 -31.64
N GLY A 152 -15.14 3.23 -32.47
CA GLY A 152 -16.51 3.59 -32.87
C GLY A 152 -17.34 4.34 -31.82
N SER A 153 -16.79 4.64 -30.64
CA SER A 153 -17.53 5.37 -29.59
C SER A 153 -17.57 6.89 -29.74
N ILE A 154 -16.71 7.47 -30.59
CA ILE A 154 -16.63 8.92 -30.77
C ILE A 154 -17.86 9.43 -31.54
N GLN A 155 -18.54 10.42 -30.97
CA GLN A 155 -19.71 11.09 -31.54
C GLN A 155 -19.59 12.61 -31.44
N PRO A 156 -19.75 13.38 -32.54
CA PRO A 156 -20.03 12.90 -33.90
C PRO A 156 -18.88 12.04 -34.47
N ALA A 157 -19.22 11.15 -35.41
CA ALA A 157 -18.24 10.26 -36.02
C ALA A 157 -17.08 11.06 -36.65
N PRO A 158 -15.81 10.72 -36.36
CA PRO A 158 -14.65 11.42 -36.93
C PRO A 158 -14.64 11.32 -38.46
N LYS A 159 -14.21 12.39 -39.13
CA LYS A 159 -13.89 12.31 -40.57
C LYS A 159 -12.65 11.44 -40.80
N PRO A 160 -12.36 10.98 -42.03
CA PRO A 160 -11.14 10.23 -42.31
C PRO A 160 -9.89 10.96 -41.81
N GLN A 161 -9.00 10.24 -41.11
CA GLN A 161 -7.77 10.76 -40.47
C GLN A 161 -7.96 11.64 -39.21
N GLU A 162 -9.19 11.94 -38.79
CA GLU A 162 -9.44 12.64 -37.52
C GLU A 162 -9.33 11.68 -36.33
N THR A 163 -8.71 12.18 -35.26
CA THR A 163 -8.59 11.51 -33.96
C THR A 163 -8.81 12.54 -32.87
N LEU A 164 -9.03 12.10 -31.63
CA LEU A 164 -9.10 13.03 -30.50
C LEU A 164 -7.84 13.90 -30.38
N GLN A 165 -6.66 13.36 -30.67
CA GLN A 165 -5.40 14.09 -30.57
C GLN A 165 -5.19 15.08 -31.73
N THR A 166 -5.60 14.71 -32.95
CA THR A 166 -5.51 15.58 -34.14
C THR A 166 -6.69 16.54 -34.29
N GLY A 167 -7.73 16.38 -33.48
CA GLY A 167 -8.93 17.22 -33.44
C GLY A 167 -10.10 16.58 -34.18
N ILE A 168 -11.29 16.64 -33.56
CA ILE A 168 -12.56 16.25 -34.18
C ILE A 168 -13.28 17.50 -34.69
N SER A 169 -13.58 17.55 -35.98
CA SER A 169 -14.25 18.70 -36.58
C SER A 169 -15.75 18.67 -36.32
N ILE A 170 -16.26 19.71 -35.68
CA ILE A 170 -17.70 19.91 -35.42
C ILE A 170 -18.36 20.75 -36.53
N GLY A 171 -17.62 21.67 -37.14
CA GLY A 171 -18.12 22.57 -38.19
C GLY A 171 -18.50 23.94 -37.63
N SER A 172 -19.54 24.56 -38.19
CA SER A 172 -19.99 25.89 -37.78
C SER A 172 -20.91 25.84 -36.56
N LEU A 173 -20.70 26.73 -35.60
CA LEU A 173 -21.48 26.89 -34.39
C LEU A 173 -22.12 28.30 -34.31
N PRO A 174 -23.43 28.43 -34.63
CA PRO A 174 -24.15 29.69 -34.58
C PRO A 174 -24.20 30.33 -33.19
N PRO A 175 -24.55 31.63 -33.10
CA PRO A 175 -24.80 32.32 -31.84
C PRO A 175 -25.77 31.57 -30.92
N GLY A 176 -25.41 31.45 -29.64
CA GLY A 176 -26.21 30.80 -28.59
C GLY A 176 -26.26 29.27 -28.65
N GLN A 177 -25.55 28.62 -29.59
CA GLN A 177 -25.57 27.17 -29.76
C GLN A 177 -24.44 26.47 -28.99
N THR A 178 -24.66 25.20 -28.67
CA THR A 178 -23.69 24.32 -28.01
C THR A 178 -23.34 23.12 -28.90
N ALA A 179 -22.05 22.94 -29.15
CA ALA A 179 -21.47 21.75 -29.74
C ALA A 179 -21.18 20.70 -28.65
N GLU A 180 -21.38 19.43 -28.97
CA GLU A 180 -21.07 18.32 -28.05
C GLU A 180 -20.18 17.27 -28.74
N LEU A 181 -19.13 16.83 -28.04
CA LEU A 181 -18.31 15.67 -28.38
C LEU A 181 -18.40 14.65 -27.26
N ARG A 182 -18.81 13.41 -27.58
CA ARG A 182 -18.81 12.27 -26.66
C ARG A 182 -17.90 11.17 -27.15
N TYR A 183 -17.23 10.48 -26.24
CA TYR A 183 -16.47 9.26 -26.55
C TYR A 183 -16.28 8.42 -25.29
N SER A 184 -16.09 7.12 -25.47
CA SER A 184 -15.85 6.18 -24.36
C SER A 184 -14.42 5.66 -24.40
N VAL A 185 -13.84 5.46 -23.22
CA VAL A 185 -12.52 4.86 -23.05
C VAL A 185 -12.61 3.64 -22.12
N SER A 186 -11.80 2.63 -22.37
CA SER A 186 -11.56 1.53 -21.43
C SER A 186 -10.41 1.91 -20.48
N VAL A 187 -10.57 1.60 -19.19
CA VAL A 187 -9.51 1.74 -18.19
C VAL A 187 -8.66 0.46 -18.19
N ASN A 188 -7.42 0.55 -18.66
CA ASN A 188 -6.53 -0.59 -18.83
C ASN A 188 -5.59 -0.79 -17.64
N TYR A 189 -5.06 0.31 -17.10
CA TYR A 189 -4.23 0.37 -15.90
C TYR A 189 -4.23 1.79 -15.33
N ALA A 190 -3.70 2.01 -14.13
CA ALA A 190 -3.61 3.34 -13.53
C ALA A 190 -2.18 3.64 -13.06
N VAL A 191 -1.64 4.78 -13.49
CA VAL A 191 -0.34 5.31 -13.03
C VAL A 191 -0.46 6.20 -11.79
N SER A 192 -1.66 6.72 -11.55
CA SER A 192 -2.05 7.51 -10.37
C SER A 192 -3.47 7.18 -9.97
N CYS A 193 -3.88 7.59 -8.77
CA CYS A 193 -5.24 7.32 -8.29
C CYS A 193 -6.32 8.15 -8.96
N ASP A 194 -5.95 9.18 -9.73
CA ASP A 194 -6.88 9.92 -10.57
C ASP A 194 -6.47 9.82 -12.02
N ILE A 195 -7.44 9.53 -12.90
CA ILE A 195 -7.34 9.69 -14.35
C ILE A 195 -7.80 11.11 -14.66
N VAL A 196 -6.85 11.99 -14.94
CA VAL A 196 -7.12 13.37 -15.33
C VAL A 196 -7.10 13.48 -16.84
N ASN A 197 -8.26 13.72 -17.44
CA ASN A 197 -8.44 13.78 -18.88
C ASN A 197 -8.73 15.22 -19.33
N ARG A 198 -8.04 15.72 -20.37
CA ARG A 198 -8.02 17.15 -20.73
C ARG A 198 -8.42 17.42 -22.18
N ALA A 199 -9.39 18.31 -22.38
CA ALA A 199 -9.84 18.76 -23.70
C ALA A 199 -9.70 20.27 -23.89
N PHE A 200 -9.54 20.69 -25.13
CA PHE A 200 -9.61 22.10 -25.53
C PHE A 200 -10.25 22.23 -26.92
N VAL A 201 -10.62 23.45 -27.30
CA VAL A 201 -11.35 23.74 -28.54
C VAL A 201 -10.61 24.81 -29.34
N ARG A 202 -10.59 24.66 -30.66
CA ARG A 202 -10.19 25.71 -31.60
C ARG A 202 -11.38 26.06 -32.48
N TYR A 203 -11.46 27.31 -32.91
CA TYR A 203 -12.50 27.77 -33.84
C TYR A 203 -11.97 28.95 -34.66
N CYS A 204 -12.70 29.31 -35.69
CA CYS A 204 -12.51 30.53 -36.46
C CYS A 204 -13.73 31.45 -36.32
N TYR A 205 -13.55 32.75 -36.37
CA TYR A 205 -14.63 33.71 -36.58
C TYR A 205 -14.21 34.72 -37.66
N LEU A 206 -15.19 35.33 -38.34
CA LEU A 206 -14.90 36.37 -39.33
C LEU A 206 -14.82 37.73 -38.65
N ASP A 207 -13.71 38.45 -38.88
CA ASP A 207 -13.56 39.83 -38.44
C ASP A 207 -14.31 40.81 -39.37
N CYS A 208 -14.28 42.10 -39.07
CA CYS A 208 -14.93 43.15 -39.87
C CYS A 208 -14.37 43.26 -41.30
N SER A 209 -13.19 42.67 -41.58
CA SER A 209 -12.60 42.57 -42.92
C SER A 209 -12.95 41.25 -43.63
N ASN A 210 -13.93 40.51 -43.08
CA ASN A 210 -14.36 39.19 -43.54
C ASN A 210 -13.21 38.16 -43.57
N CYS A 211 -12.20 38.35 -42.72
CA CYS A 211 -11.06 37.44 -42.60
C CYS A 211 -11.26 36.48 -41.43
N CYS A 212 -10.95 35.20 -41.66
CA CYS A 212 -10.96 34.18 -40.63
C CYS A 212 -9.87 34.43 -39.58
N ARG A 213 -10.27 34.59 -38.32
CA ARG A 213 -9.39 34.69 -37.16
C ARG A 213 -9.59 33.49 -36.26
N TYR A 214 -8.50 32.85 -35.86
CA TYR A 214 -8.56 31.69 -34.99
C TYR A 214 -8.66 32.09 -33.52
N GLY A 215 -9.57 31.45 -32.80
CA GLY A 215 -9.72 31.54 -31.36
C GLY A 215 -9.48 30.20 -30.67
N LEU A 216 -9.20 30.29 -29.37
CA LEU A 216 -9.09 29.13 -28.48
C LEU A 216 -10.23 29.18 -27.46
N GLY A 217 -10.95 28.07 -27.31
CA GLY A 217 -11.86 27.87 -26.21
C GLY A 217 -11.11 27.58 -24.92
N SER A 218 -11.80 27.68 -23.78
CA SER A 218 -11.19 27.33 -22.49
C SER A 218 -10.84 25.84 -22.44
N CYS A 219 -9.70 25.54 -21.81
CA CYS A 219 -9.25 24.17 -21.56
C CYS A 219 -9.98 23.63 -20.34
N LYS A 220 -10.54 22.41 -20.43
CA LYS A 220 -11.23 21.77 -19.30
C LYS A 220 -10.71 20.37 -19.06
N CYS A 221 -10.62 20.03 -17.77
CA CYS A 221 -10.25 18.71 -17.30
C CYS A 221 -11.43 18.03 -16.62
N SER A 222 -11.46 16.71 -16.71
CA SER A 222 -12.30 15.85 -15.89
C SER A 222 -11.41 14.84 -15.17
N SER A 223 -11.69 14.60 -13.89
CA SER A 223 -10.94 13.68 -13.05
C SER A 223 -11.84 12.52 -12.64
N VAL A 224 -11.36 11.29 -12.82
CA VAL A 224 -12.03 10.07 -12.36
C VAL A 224 -11.09 9.31 -11.43
N ARG A 225 -11.56 9.00 -10.22
CA ARG A 225 -10.76 8.32 -9.21
C ARG A 225 -10.77 6.81 -9.38
N ILE A 226 -9.62 6.14 -9.29
CA ILE A 226 -9.51 4.69 -9.41
C ILE A 226 -9.68 4.00 -8.06
N VAL A 227 -10.67 3.10 -7.98
CA VAL A 227 -11.09 2.39 -6.77
C VAL A 227 -11.02 0.89 -6.95
N ASN A 228 -9.81 0.32 -7.02
CA ASN A 228 -9.67 -1.14 -6.91
C ASN A 228 -8.33 -1.49 -6.30
N ALA A 229 -8.37 -2.16 -5.16
CA ALA A 229 -7.16 -2.47 -4.43
C ALA A 229 -7.34 -3.75 -3.64
N GLY A 230 -6.41 -4.68 -3.86
CA GLY A 230 -6.46 -6.02 -3.29
C GLY A 230 -5.04 -6.48 -3.07
N LEU A 231 -4.80 -7.00 -1.89
CA LEU A 231 -3.51 -7.50 -1.45
C LEU A 231 -3.75 -8.95 -1.02
N LYS A 232 -2.88 -9.85 -1.46
CA LYS A 232 -2.92 -11.26 -1.07
C LYS A 232 -1.58 -11.67 -0.51
N ILE A 233 -1.61 -12.49 0.53
CA ILE A 233 -0.42 -13.10 1.10
C ILE A 233 -0.71 -14.57 1.40
N THR A 234 0.23 -15.44 1.05
CA THR A 234 0.21 -16.85 1.47
C THR A 234 1.51 -17.20 2.15
N LYS A 235 1.42 -18.07 3.15
CA LYS A 235 2.56 -18.47 3.98
C LYS A 235 2.77 -19.98 3.92
N HIS A 236 4.03 -20.36 3.85
CA HIS A 236 4.48 -21.74 3.84
C HIS A 236 5.71 -21.89 4.74
N ALA A 237 5.83 -23.00 5.44
CA ALA A 237 7.08 -23.39 6.08
C ALA A 237 7.59 -24.70 5.48
N ASP A 238 8.90 -24.84 5.39
CA ASP A 238 9.58 -26.04 4.89
C ASP A 238 9.36 -27.29 5.76
N LYS A 239 8.89 -27.09 7.01
CA LYS A 239 8.66 -28.14 8.00
C LYS A 239 7.24 -28.10 8.55
N THR A 240 6.76 -29.27 8.95
CA THR A 240 5.51 -29.46 9.72
C THR A 240 5.77 -29.88 11.16
N SER A 241 6.99 -30.31 11.49
CA SER A 241 7.39 -30.62 12.86
C SER A 241 8.88 -30.37 13.11
N VAL A 242 9.23 -30.17 14.38
CA VAL A 242 10.60 -29.99 14.90
C VAL A 242 10.79 -30.81 16.18
N CYS A 243 12.02 -31.23 16.45
CA CYS A 243 12.33 -32.17 17.53
C CYS A 243 13.25 -31.59 18.61
N CYS A 244 13.95 -30.49 18.33
CA CYS A 244 14.95 -29.94 19.24
C CYS A 244 15.09 -28.41 19.20
N LEU A 245 15.73 -27.87 20.25
CA LEU A 245 16.17 -26.48 20.28
C LEU A 245 17.20 -26.22 19.17
N CYS A 246 17.26 -24.98 18.70
CA CYS A 246 18.09 -24.49 17.60
C CYS A 246 17.74 -25.07 16.22
N GLU A 247 16.70 -25.90 16.12
CA GLU A 247 16.24 -26.37 14.82
C GLU A 247 15.62 -25.21 14.03
N GLU A 248 16.09 -25.03 12.81
CA GLU A 248 15.67 -23.96 11.89
C GLU A 248 14.44 -24.38 11.09
N ILE A 249 13.56 -23.41 10.84
CA ILE A 249 12.34 -23.49 10.05
C ILE A 249 12.41 -22.32 9.05
N VAL A 250 12.37 -22.63 7.77
CA VAL A 250 12.35 -21.63 6.69
C VAL A 250 10.91 -21.29 6.38
N TYR A 251 10.51 -20.05 6.63
CA TYR A 251 9.20 -19.53 6.22
C TYR A 251 9.33 -18.79 4.91
N THR A 252 8.38 -19.00 4.00
CA THR A 252 8.25 -18.29 2.73
C THR A 252 6.87 -17.64 2.65
N LEU A 253 6.87 -16.33 2.40
CA LEU A 253 5.71 -15.49 2.16
C LEU A 253 5.67 -15.14 0.67
N LYS A 254 4.49 -15.33 0.07
CA LYS A 254 4.21 -14.92 -1.30
C LYS A 254 3.16 -13.83 -1.25
N ILE A 255 3.55 -12.61 -1.58
CA ILE A 255 2.71 -11.42 -1.58
C ILE A 255 2.35 -11.13 -3.03
N SER A 256 1.08 -10.85 -3.31
CA SER A 256 0.68 -10.43 -4.65
C SER A 256 -0.33 -9.29 -4.62
N ASN A 257 -0.25 -8.46 -5.65
CA ASN A 257 -1.26 -7.48 -5.98
C ASN A 257 -2.09 -8.03 -7.16
N PRO A 258 -3.17 -8.78 -6.91
CA PRO A 258 -4.05 -9.28 -7.98
C PRO A 258 -4.84 -8.16 -8.66
N CYS A 259 -4.87 -6.98 -8.05
CA CYS A 259 -5.55 -5.83 -8.59
C CYS A 259 -4.62 -5.04 -9.51
N SER A 260 -5.18 -3.99 -10.06
CA SER A 260 -4.66 -3.31 -11.22
C SER A 260 -4.18 -1.87 -10.89
N THR A 261 -4.30 -1.49 -9.62
CA THR A 261 -3.70 -0.29 -9.03
C THR A 261 -2.43 -0.69 -8.28
N ALA A 262 -1.33 0.04 -8.45
CA ALA A 262 -0.11 -0.20 -7.67
C ALA A 262 -0.34 0.07 -6.18
N LEU A 263 0.26 -0.76 -5.32
CA LEU A 263 0.28 -0.53 -3.88
C LEU A 263 1.64 0.06 -3.51
N THR A 264 1.64 1.14 -2.74
CA THR A 264 2.86 1.78 -2.25
C THR A 264 3.07 1.48 -0.78
N ASN A 265 4.27 1.73 -0.26
CA ASN A 265 4.63 1.49 1.13
C ASN A 265 4.24 0.08 1.62
N VAL A 266 4.45 -0.93 0.78
CA VAL A 266 4.11 -2.30 1.13
C VAL A 266 5.08 -2.80 2.19
N VAL A 267 4.54 -3.21 3.34
CA VAL A 267 5.31 -3.74 4.48
C VAL A 267 4.71 -5.05 4.94
N VAL A 268 5.56 -6.05 5.12
CA VAL A 268 5.18 -7.37 5.63
C VAL A 268 5.62 -7.51 7.07
N TYR A 269 4.73 -8.03 7.92
CA TYR A 269 4.99 -8.37 9.31
C TYR A 269 4.72 -9.85 9.56
N ASP A 270 5.45 -10.43 10.51
CA ASP A 270 5.25 -11.81 10.95
C ASP A 270 5.25 -11.88 12.47
N ASN A 271 4.18 -12.44 13.04
CA ASN A 271 4.06 -12.60 14.48
C ASN A 271 4.83 -13.85 14.90
N ILE A 272 6.10 -13.69 15.29
CA ILE A 272 6.95 -14.79 15.74
C ILE A 272 6.32 -15.47 16.97
N PRO A 273 5.90 -16.75 16.87
CA PRO A 273 5.25 -17.45 17.98
C PRO A 273 6.19 -17.62 19.16
N GLN A 274 5.64 -17.61 20.38
CA GLN A 274 6.42 -17.86 21.59
C GLN A 274 7.16 -19.21 21.50
N GLY A 275 8.48 -19.19 21.72
CA GLY A 275 9.35 -20.36 21.61
C GLY A 275 10.21 -20.38 20.34
N LEU A 276 9.81 -19.62 19.31
CA LEU A 276 10.63 -19.36 18.13
C LEU A 276 11.36 -18.01 18.25
N CYS A 277 12.53 -17.92 17.60
CA CYS A 277 13.31 -16.70 17.49
C CYS A 277 13.76 -16.51 16.04
N TYR A 278 13.88 -15.25 15.60
CA TYR A 278 14.42 -14.93 14.28
C TYR A 278 15.93 -15.14 14.21
N LYS A 279 16.39 -15.82 13.16
CA LYS A 279 17.83 -15.92 12.85
C LYS A 279 18.27 -14.66 12.12
N THR A 280 19.21 -13.93 12.70
CA THR A 280 19.78 -12.72 12.07
C THR A 280 20.39 -13.04 10.71
N SER A 281 20.35 -12.07 9.78
CA SER A 281 20.88 -12.21 8.41
C SER A 281 20.27 -13.36 7.63
N SER A 282 18.97 -13.65 7.84
CA SER A 282 18.29 -14.75 7.16
C SER A 282 17.16 -14.32 6.23
N THR A 283 16.77 -13.04 6.26
CA THR A 283 15.67 -12.54 5.43
C THR A 283 16.14 -12.39 4.00
N ILE A 284 15.49 -13.03 3.04
CA ILE A 284 15.75 -12.92 1.61
C ILE A 284 14.53 -12.29 0.95
N LYS A 285 14.77 -11.24 0.16
CA LYS A 285 13.74 -10.52 -0.59
C LYS A 285 13.91 -10.80 -2.08
N ASP A 286 12.91 -11.43 -2.69
CA ASP A 286 12.82 -11.75 -4.11
C ASP A 286 14.09 -12.39 -4.70
N GLY A 287 14.67 -13.34 -3.96
CA GLY A 287 15.89 -14.06 -4.36
C GLY A 287 17.19 -13.26 -4.27
N CYS A 288 17.17 -12.03 -3.74
CA CYS A 288 18.38 -11.25 -3.48
C CYS A 288 19.20 -11.81 -2.31
N GLY A 289 20.36 -11.19 -2.03
CA GLY A 289 21.18 -11.54 -0.86
C GLY A 289 20.46 -11.34 0.48
N PRO A 290 20.88 -12.06 1.54
CA PRO A 290 20.24 -11.98 2.85
C PRO A 290 20.39 -10.60 3.50
N THR A 291 19.36 -10.17 4.22
CA THR A 291 19.28 -8.93 5.01
C THR A 291 19.01 -9.24 6.49
N ASN A 292 19.17 -8.22 7.33
CA ASN A 292 18.86 -8.27 8.77
C ASN A 292 17.42 -7.82 9.11
N GLU A 293 16.55 -7.65 8.11
CA GLU A 293 15.18 -7.16 8.33
C GLU A 293 14.37 -8.23 9.07
N ASN A 294 14.14 -8.02 10.36
CA ASN A 294 13.34 -8.91 11.19
C ASN A 294 11.85 -8.74 10.85
N PRO A 295 11.14 -9.81 10.45
CA PRO A 295 9.73 -9.71 10.08
C PRO A 295 8.81 -9.27 11.24
N GLN A 296 9.22 -9.44 12.51
CA GLN A 296 8.47 -8.90 13.64
C GLN A 296 8.50 -7.36 13.69
N SER A 297 9.54 -6.74 13.14
CA SER A 297 9.70 -5.27 13.07
C SER A 297 9.23 -4.68 11.74
N GLY A 298 8.82 -5.53 10.79
CA GLY A 298 8.38 -5.13 9.45
C GLY A 298 9.50 -5.24 8.40
N ILE A 299 9.15 -5.78 7.24
CA ILE A 299 10.00 -5.88 6.05
C ILE A 299 9.43 -4.97 4.97
N TYR A 300 10.17 -3.93 4.60
CA TYR A 300 9.75 -2.98 3.57
C TYR A 300 10.02 -3.54 2.17
N ILE A 301 8.95 -3.68 1.39
CA ILE A 301 8.97 -4.14 -0.02
C ILE A 301 9.01 -2.93 -0.96
N GLY A 302 8.34 -1.83 -0.62
CA GLY A 302 8.22 -0.66 -1.48
C GLY A 302 6.93 -0.68 -2.29
N THR A 303 7.05 -0.51 -3.61
CA THR A 303 5.88 -0.50 -4.50
C THR A 303 5.65 -1.89 -5.09
N LEU A 304 4.42 -2.39 -4.99
CA LEU A 304 3.98 -3.63 -5.60
C LEU A 304 3.05 -3.31 -6.78
N CYS A 305 3.58 -3.48 -7.99
CA CYS A 305 2.88 -3.17 -9.24
C CYS A 305 1.68 -4.10 -9.49
N PRO A 306 0.73 -3.69 -10.35
CA PRO A 306 -0.36 -4.53 -10.83
C PRO A 306 0.09 -5.92 -11.30
N GLY A 307 -0.54 -6.97 -10.79
CA GLY A 307 -0.23 -8.36 -11.13
C GLY A 307 1.12 -8.88 -10.60
N GLN A 308 1.92 -8.04 -9.93
CA GLN A 308 3.23 -8.44 -9.42
C GLN A 308 3.08 -9.40 -8.25
N ILE A 309 4.01 -10.37 -8.21
CA ILE A 309 4.21 -11.29 -7.10
C ILE A 309 5.58 -11.00 -6.52
N TYR A 310 5.67 -10.85 -5.20
CA TYR A 310 6.91 -10.65 -4.45
C TYR A 310 7.09 -11.76 -3.43
N THR A 311 8.30 -12.28 -3.32
CA THR A 311 8.61 -13.34 -2.36
C THR A 311 9.51 -12.85 -1.24
N VAL A 312 9.20 -13.24 0.00
CA VAL A 312 10.04 -13.00 1.16
C VAL A 312 10.23 -14.32 1.88
N SER A 313 11.47 -14.71 2.14
CA SER A 313 11.76 -15.85 3.03
C SER A 313 12.62 -15.42 4.20
N PHE A 314 12.49 -16.12 5.33
CA PHE A 314 13.28 -15.88 6.52
C PHE A 314 13.36 -17.15 7.36
N VAL A 315 14.34 -17.21 8.26
CA VAL A 315 14.56 -18.36 9.12
C VAL A 315 14.16 -18.03 10.55
N LEU A 316 13.26 -18.83 11.11
CA LEU A 316 13.02 -18.90 12.55
C LEU A 316 13.68 -20.17 13.10
N TYR A 317 14.08 -20.16 14.37
CA TYR A 317 14.58 -21.34 15.05
C TYR A 317 13.98 -21.50 16.44
N VAL A 318 13.93 -22.73 16.94
CA VAL A 318 13.39 -23.02 18.28
C VAL A 318 14.38 -22.55 19.36
N CYS A 319 14.17 -21.37 19.94
CA CYS A 319 15.05 -20.82 20.97
C CYS A 319 14.65 -21.21 22.39
N SER A 320 13.38 -21.54 22.63
CA SER A 320 12.92 -22.06 23.91
C SER A 320 11.72 -22.98 23.74
N GLU A 321 11.56 -23.93 24.66
CA GLU A 321 10.33 -24.70 24.73
C GLU A 321 9.26 -23.85 25.46
N PRO A 322 8.08 -23.62 24.86
CA PRO A 322 7.04 -22.87 25.56
C PRO A 322 6.61 -23.64 26.80
N CYS A 323 6.80 -23.03 27.97
CA CYS A 323 6.44 -23.65 29.24
C CYS A 323 4.91 -23.82 29.36
N CYS A 324 4.48 -24.83 30.12
CA CYS A 324 3.10 -24.99 30.57
C CYS A 324 2.04 -25.39 29.53
N LYS A 325 2.40 -25.82 28.31
CA LYS A 325 1.45 -26.41 27.34
C LYS A 325 1.43 -27.94 27.38
N GLN A 326 0.24 -28.53 27.24
CA GLN A 326 0.09 -29.98 26.98
C GLN A 326 0.73 -30.33 25.63
N THR A 327 1.28 -31.53 25.54
CA THR A 327 2.02 -32.00 24.35
C THR A 327 1.08 -32.67 23.35
N PRO A 328 1.19 -32.42 22.03
CA PRO A 328 2.26 -31.67 21.36
C PRO A 328 2.13 -30.14 21.47
N VAL A 329 3.27 -29.46 21.47
CA VAL A 329 3.31 -27.98 21.39
C VAL A 329 3.18 -27.59 19.92
N THR A 330 2.30 -26.64 19.59
CA THR A 330 2.21 -26.06 18.24
C THR A 330 2.80 -24.66 18.20
N PHE A 331 3.56 -24.37 17.15
CA PHE A 331 3.97 -23.02 16.75
C PHE A 331 3.09 -22.59 15.58
N ASP A 332 1.97 -21.93 15.89
CA ASP A 332 1.05 -21.39 14.90
C ASP A 332 1.54 -20.03 14.45
N ASN A 333 1.99 -19.94 13.20
CA ASN A 333 2.62 -18.74 12.68
C ASN A 333 1.79 -18.09 11.56
N THR A 334 1.47 -16.80 11.71
CA THR A 334 0.68 -16.02 10.75
C THR A 334 1.40 -14.72 10.39
N ALA A 335 1.29 -14.31 9.12
CA ALA A 335 1.87 -13.08 8.60
C ALA A 335 0.77 -12.09 8.21
N TYR A 336 1.11 -10.82 8.25
CA TYR A 336 0.28 -9.71 7.79
C TYR A 336 1.06 -8.90 6.77
N VAL A 337 0.36 -8.38 5.78
CA VAL A 337 0.94 -7.40 4.86
C VAL A 337 0.02 -6.20 4.79
N TYR A 338 0.63 -5.03 4.78
CA TYR A 338 -0.02 -3.74 4.63
C TYR A 338 0.51 -3.06 3.38
N GLY A 339 -0.33 -2.32 2.69
CA GLY A 339 0.04 -1.48 1.57
C GLY A 339 -0.94 -0.34 1.42
N ASN A 340 -0.48 0.76 0.84
CA ASN A 340 -1.27 1.97 0.69
C ASN A 340 -1.75 2.13 -0.74
N THR A 341 -3.02 2.49 -0.89
CA THR A 341 -3.52 3.24 -2.04
C THR A 341 -3.40 4.74 -1.73
N CYS A 342 -3.96 5.60 -2.58
CA CYS A 342 -3.97 7.03 -2.28
C CYS A 342 -4.95 7.43 -1.19
N ASP A 343 -5.94 6.60 -0.84
CA ASP A 343 -6.93 6.93 0.20
C ASP A 343 -6.89 5.99 1.40
N ASP A 344 -6.53 4.73 1.15
CA ASP A 344 -6.77 3.65 2.08
C ASP A 344 -5.51 2.84 2.34
N VAL A 345 -5.42 2.34 3.56
CA VAL A 345 -4.50 1.27 3.92
C VAL A 345 -5.22 -0.05 3.70
N ILE A 346 -4.65 -0.90 2.87
CA ILE A 346 -5.13 -2.27 2.67
C ILE A 346 -4.27 -3.18 3.51
N CYS A 347 -4.91 -4.15 4.14
CA CYS A 347 -4.23 -5.23 4.80
C CYS A 347 -4.70 -6.59 4.28
N ALA A 348 -3.81 -7.56 4.34
CA ALA A 348 -4.15 -8.96 4.14
C ALA A 348 -3.44 -9.83 5.18
N GLU A 349 -4.12 -10.89 5.62
CA GLU A 349 -3.60 -11.89 6.53
C GLU A 349 -3.30 -13.18 5.76
N SER A 350 -2.19 -13.83 6.09
CA SER A 350 -1.85 -15.11 5.49
C SER A 350 -2.68 -16.23 6.09
N ASN A 351 -2.69 -17.40 5.44
CA ASN A 351 -3.01 -18.62 6.17
C ASN A 351 -2.06 -18.79 7.37
N SER A 352 -2.55 -19.40 8.44
CA SER A 352 -1.69 -19.87 9.53
C SER A 352 -0.93 -21.13 9.08
N TRP A 353 0.33 -21.26 9.49
CA TRP A 353 1.11 -22.49 9.35
C TRP A 353 1.58 -22.98 10.71
N SER A 354 1.17 -24.20 11.05
CA SER A 354 1.50 -24.83 12.34
C SER A 354 2.71 -25.74 12.20
N VAL A 355 3.71 -25.54 13.07
CA VAL A 355 4.82 -26.47 13.23
C VAL A 355 4.73 -27.13 14.60
N GLU A 356 4.64 -28.46 14.63
CA GLU A 356 4.54 -29.22 15.87
C GLU A 356 5.91 -29.48 16.50
N MET A 357 6.10 -29.10 17.76
CA MET A 357 7.25 -29.50 18.56
C MET A 357 6.93 -30.73 19.41
N ASN A 358 7.70 -31.78 19.15
CA ASN A 358 7.47 -33.11 19.68
C ASN A 358 8.39 -33.42 20.89
N SER A 359 7.99 -32.94 22.07
CA SER A 359 8.70 -33.23 23.33
C SER A 359 7.74 -33.48 24.48
N ARG A 360 8.03 -34.46 25.34
CA ARG A 360 7.34 -34.71 26.63
C ARG A 360 8.31 -34.64 27.80
N CYS A 361 7.93 -33.93 28.85
CA CYS A 361 8.62 -33.94 30.15
C CYS A 361 7.80 -34.72 31.17
N LEU A 362 8.49 -35.52 31.98
CA LEU A 362 7.97 -36.12 33.21
C LEU A 362 8.95 -35.81 34.34
N CYS A 363 8.44 -35.40 35.49
CA CYS A 363 9.25 -35.14 36.67
C CYS A 363 9.17 -36.36 37.60
N GLN A 364 10.32 -36.81 38.11
CA GLN A 364 10.36 -37.90 39.09
C GLN A 364 11.06 -37.39 40.36
N CYS A 365 10.39 -37.56 41.50
CA CYS A 365 11.00 -37.38 42.81
C CYS A 365 11.26 -38.77 43.38
N ILE A 366 12.50 -39.03 43.80
CA ILE A 366 12.88 -40.32 44.41
C ILE A 366 13.44 -40.04 45.79
N GLN A 367 12.74 -40.55 46.78
CA GLN A 367 13.23 -40.61 48.15
C GLN A 367 13.71 -42.03 48.42
N LYS A 368 15.00 -42.18 48.73
CA LYS A 368 15.55 -43.48 49.08
C LYS A 368 16.31 -43.37 50.39
N ASN A 369 15.97 -44.25 51.33
CA ASN A 369 16.68 -44.35 52.59
C ASN A 369 18.09 -44.91 52.30
N ILE A 370 19.11 -44.11 52.55
CA ILE A 370 20.50 -44.58 52.68
C ILE A 370 20.76 -44.71 54.18
N SER A 371 21.38 -45.82 54.61
CA SER A 371 21.64 -46.05 56.03
C SER A 371 22.71 -45.08 56.55
N VAL A 372 22.46 -44.48 57.71
CA VAL A 372 23.10 -43.26 58.23
C VAL A 372 24.46 -43.48 58.87
N CYS A 373 24.86 -44.72 59.17
CA CYS A 373 26.15 -44.99 59.82
C CYS A 373 27.37 -44.86 58.88
N ASP A 374 27.16 -44.42 57.63
CA ASP A 374 28.12 -44.51 56.54
C ASP A 374 28.40 -43.19 55.81
N LEU A 375 28.00 -42.01 56.29
CA LEU A 375 28.12 -40.77 55.48
C LEU A 375 28.70 -39.57 56.24
N LYS A 376 30.04 -39.45 56.22
CA LYS A 376 30.81 -38.35 56.80
C LYS A 376 30.94 -37.15 55.86
N ARG A 377 31.01 -37.39 54.55
CA ARG A 377 31.11 -36.34 53.50
C ARG A 377 30.56 -36.81 52.16
N PHE A 378 29.68 -36.00 51.57
CA PHE A 378 29.18 -36.17 50.21
C PHE A 378 30.21 -35.70 49.17
N ILE A 379 30.49 -36.50 48.14
CA ILE A 379 31.49 -36.17 47.09
C ILE A 379 30.80 -35.82 45.77
N LEU A 380 29.96 -36.72 45.27
CA LEU A 380 29.39 -36.60 43.92
C LEU A 380 28.06 -37.35 43.84
N CYS A 381 27.09 -36.75 43.15
CA CYS A 381 25.84 -37.40 42.76
C CYS A 381 25.58 -37.13 41.28
N TYR A 382 25.27 -38.17 40.53
CA TYR A 382 25.01 -38.07 39.09
C TYR A 382 23.97 -39.10 38.67
N VAL A 383 23.27 -38.77 37.58
CA VAL A 383 22.31 -39.66 36.91
C VAL A 383 22.91 -40.12 35.58
N TYR A 384 22.71 -41.39 35.22
CA TYR A 384 23.14 -41.97 33.95
C TYR A 384 22.01 -42.78 33.33
N ASN A 385 22.08 -42.95 32.01
CA ASN A 385 21.11 -43.75 31.26
C ASN A 385 21.48 -45.23 31.36
N THR A 386 20.48 -46.11 31.49
CA THR A 386 20.66 -47.55 31.31
C THR A 386 20.03 -47.97 29.98
N ASN A 387 18.97 -48.78 30.00
CA ASN A 387 18.31 -49.30 28.80
C ASN A 387 17.11 -48.43 28.42
N MET A 388 16.90 -48.23 27.12
CA MET A 388 15.67 -47.65 26.58
C MET A 388 15.01 -48.62 25.64
N ALA A 389 13.68 -48.71 25.73
CA ALA A 389 12.86 -49.50 24.83
C ALA A 389 11.58 -48.74 24.49
N CYS A 390 11.14 -48.89 23.24
CA CYS A 390 9.84 -48.45 22.77
C CYS A 390 8.94 -49.67 22.58
N TYR A 391 7.68 -49.56 23.01
CA TYR A 391 6.68 -50.60 22.92
C TYR A 391 5.44 -50.06 22.21
N ASP A 392 4.87 -50.85 21.30
CA ASP A 392 3.56 -50.56 20.72
C ASP A 392 2.46 -51.05 21.67
N ILE A 393 1.51 -50.16 22.00
CA ILE A 393 0.37 -50.43 22.90
C ILE A 393 -0.92 -50.07 22.17
N GLY A 394 -1.36 -50.96 21.28
CA GLY A 394 -2.58 -50.77 20.49
C GLY A 394 -2.47 -49.57 19.54
N ARG A 395 -3.25 -48.51 19.80
CA ARG A 395 -3.25 -47.25 19.00
C ARG A 395 -2.34 -46.17 19.59
N THR A 396 -1.43 -46.52 20.48
CA THR A 396 -0.44 -45.59 21.03
C THR A 396 0.89 -46.30 21.22
N LYS A 397 1.96 -45.54 21.46
CA LYS A 397 3.27 -46.09 21.82
C LYS A 397 3.65 -45.71 23.25
N ARG A 398 4.59 -46.46 23.82
CA ARG A 398 5.20 -46.19 25.13
C ARG A 398 6.71 -46.26 25.01
N VAL A 399 7.41 -45.27 25.54
CA VAL A 399 8.85 -45.35 25.76
C VAL A 399 9.11 -45.61 27.23
N VAL A 400 9.90 -46.63 27.52
CA VAL A 400 10.47 -46.88 28.85
C VAL A 400 11.94 -46.50 28.81
N ALA A 401 12.35 -45.59 29.68
CA ALA A 401 13.73 -45.17 29.82
C ALA A 401 14.23 -45.53 31.22
N GLY A 402 15.16 -46.46 31.27
CA GLY A 402 15.91 -46.81 32.46
C GLY A 402 16.93 -45.74 32.80
N PHE A 403 17.10 -45.49 34.10
CA PHE A 403 18.10 -44.58 34.65
C PHE A 403 18.77 -45.22 35.86
N GLY A 404 19.98 -44.77 36.15
CA GLY A 404 20.67 -45.03 37.39
C GLY A 404 21.11 -43.74 38.07
N ILE A 405 20.96 -43.65 39.38
CA ILE A 405 21.48 -42.58 40.22
C ILE A 405 22.58 -43.17 41.07
N CYS A 406 23.79 -42.61 41.00
CA CYS A 406 24.89 -43.01 41.86
C CYS A 406 25.32 -41.88 42.78
N VAL A 407 25.62 -42.22 44.02
CA VAL A 407 26.24 -41.32 45.01
C VAL A 407 27.58 -41.88 45.44
N LYS A 408 28.61 -41.04 45.41
CA LYS A 408 29.90 -41.29 46.05
C LYS A 408 30.02 -40.49 47.33
N TYR A 409 30.45 -41.15 48.39
CA TYR A 409 30.56 -40.56 49.71
C TYR A 409 31.72 -41.16 50.51
N ILE A 410 32.14 -40.48 51.57
CA ILE A 410 33.13 -40.97 52.54
C ILE A 410 32.38 -41.48 53.77
N ASP A 411 32.66 -42.71 54.18
CA ASP A 411 32.07 -43.31 55.37
C ASP A 411 32.71 -42.87 56.69
N CYS A 412 32.12 -43.28 57.81
CA CYS A 412 32.60 -42.92 59.14
C CYS A 412 34.06 -43.36 59.40
N ASN A 413 34.49 -44.43 58.71
CA ASN A 413 35.84 -44.98 58.74
C ASN A 413 36.79 -44.31 57.73
N GLY A 414 36.34 -43.31 57.00
CA GLY A 414 37.14 -42.58 56.02
C GLY A 414 37.27 -43.27 54.65
N LYS A 415 36.55 -44.36 54.39
CA LYS A 415 36.59 -45.05 53.09
C LYS A 415 35.61 -44.43 52.10
N ILE A 416 36.01 -44.36 50.84
CA ILE A 416 35.12 -43.94 49.76
C ILE A 416 34.22 -45.11 49.38
N LYS A 417 32.91 -44.91 49.51
CA LYS A 417 31.88 -45.85 49.05
C LYS A 417 31.11 -45.25 47.88
N LYS A 418 30.51 -46.13 47.07
CA LYS A 418 29.63 -45.79 45.95
C LYS A 418 28.38 -46.66 46.05
N GLU A 419 27.23 -46.03 46.07
CA GLU A 419 25.94 -46.71 45.95
C GLU A 419 25.21 -46.22 44.72
N CYS A 420 24.53 -47.13 44.03
CA CYS A 420 23.71 -46.80 42.88
C CYS A 420 22.31 -47.39 43.03
N TYR A 421 21.34 -46.70 42.47
CA TYR A 421 19.97 -47.15 42.36
C TYR A 421 19.54 -47.04 40.91
N GLU A 422 19.02 -48.12 40.35
CA GLU A 422 18.46 -48.13 39.00
C GLU A 422 16.96 -48.31 39.08
N ASP A 423 16.25 -47.59 38.21
CA ASP A 423 14.82 -47.71 38.00
C ASP A 423 14.49 -47.19 36.59
N HIS A 424 13.22 -46.98 36.27
CA HIS A 424 12.77 -46.59 34.95
C HIS A 424 11.62 -45.59 35.01
N ILE A 425 11.51 -44.76 33.97
CA ILE A 425 10.36 -43.89 33.75
C ILE A 425 9.65 -44.27 32.46
N SER A 426 8.33 -44.16 32.45
CA SER A 426 7.50 -44.54 31.31
C SER A 426 6.76 -43.33 30.73
N PHE A 427 7.04 -43.03 29.46
CA PHE A 427 6.29 -42.06 28.66
C PHE A 427 5.19 -42.80 27.92
N ASN A 428 3.99 -42.77 28.47
CA ASN A 428 2.81 -43.46 27.94
C ASN A 428 2.01 -42.57 26.96
N ASN A 429 1.09 -43.16 26.21
CA ASN A 429 0.17 -42.45 25.31
C ASN A 429 0.90 -41.58 24.27
N LEU A 430 1.99 -42.08 23.70
CA LEU A 430 2.66 -41.43 22.57
C LEU A 430 1.83 -41.65 21.30
N PRO A 431 1.74 -40.65 20.42
CA PRO A 431 0.91 -40.73 19.22
C PRO A 431 1.38 -41.87 18.29
N ASN A 432 0.47 -42.45 17.50
CA ASN A 432 0.82 -43.52 16.54
C ASN A 432 1.92 -43.14 15.56
N ARG A 433 1.98 -41.86 15.18
CA ARG A 433 3.03 -41.32 14.31
C ARG A 433 4.40 -41.21 15.00
N PHE A 434 4.55 -41.56 16.27
CA PHE A 434 5.84 -41.56 16.95
C PHE A 434 6.86 -42.45 16.23
N ASN A 435 8.04 -41.88 15.92
CA ASN A 435 9.15 -42.58 15.29
C ASN A 435 10.02 -43.31 16.33
N PRO A 436 9.98 -44.66 16.40
CA PRO A 436 10.77 -45.43 17.36
C PRO A 436 12.26 -45.47 17.02
N HIS A 437 12.68 -44.93 15.88
CA HIS A 437 14.09 -44.85 15.48
C HIS A 437 14.68 -43.45 15.70
N SER A 438 13.87 -42.46 16.09
CA SER A 438 14.30 -41.06 16.24
C SER A 438 13.74 -40.43 17.51
N TYR A 439 14.19 -40.93 18.67
CA TYR A 439 13.88 -40.36 19.99
C TYR A 439 15.09 -40.38 20.93
N ASN A 440 15.03 -39.55 21.98
CA ASN A 440 16.05 -39.47 23.01
C ASN A 440 15.42 -39.09 24.36
N VAL A 441 15.85 -39.74 25.45
CA VAL A 441 15.51 -39.31 26.81
C VAL A 441 16.74 -38.70 27.50
N LYS A 442 16.59 -37.47 27.98
CA LYS A 442 17.61 -36.78 28.80
C LYS A 442 17.11 -36.59 30.22
N PHE A 443 17.97 -36.89 31.19
CA PHE A 443 17.75 -36.54 32.59
C PHE A 443 18.44 -35.20 32.89
N LYS A 444 17.73 -34.28 33.52
CA LYS A 444 18.19 -32.91 33.82
C LYS A 444 17.81 -32.49 35.23
N ASN A 445 18.39 -31.37 35.67
CA ASN A 445 18.03 -30.71 36.93
C ASN A 445 18.12 -31.65 38.14
N LEU A 446 19.15 -32.51 38.17
CA LEU A 446 19.41 -33.40 39.29
C LEU A 446 19.80 -32.56 40.51
N VAL A 447 18.98 -32.63 41.55
CA VAL A 447 19.26 -32.10 42.88
C VAL A 447 19.37 -33.29 43.82
N CYS A 448 20.48 -33.38 44.55
CA CYS A 448 20.68 -34.37 45.60
C CYS A 448 20.89 -33.62 46.91
N SER A 449 20.07 -33.94 47.91
CA SER A 449 20.21 -33.42 49.27
C SER A 449 20.17 -34.57 50.26
N LEU A 450 20.75 -34.34 51.44
CA LEU A 450 20.65 -35.23 52.58
C LEU A 450 19.75 -34.54 53.61
N ASP A 451 18.82 -35.28 54.20
CA ASP A 451 18.11 -34.78 55.37
C ASP A 451 18.93 -35.02 56.66
N CYS A 452 18.41 -34.50 57.79
CA CYS A 452 19.05 -34.61 59.10
C CYS A 452 19.20 -36.06 59.58
N ASP A 453 18.42 -36.98 59.00
CA ASP A 453 18.47 -38.42 59.25
C ASP A 453 19.34 -39.14 58.20
N GLY A 454 20.20 -38.43 57.47
CA GLY A 454 21.14 -39.03 56.50
C GLY A 454 20.50 -39.71 55.30
N LYS A 455 19.21 -39.46 54.99
CA LYS A 455 18.57 -40.01 53.80
C LYS A 455 18.85 -39.15 52.59
N LEU A 456 19.13 -39.82 51.48
CA LEU A 456 19.32 -39.15 50.20
C LEU A 456 17.96 -38.85 49.56
N ASN A 457 17.69 -37.55 49.43
CA ASN A 457 16.58 -37.02 48.67
C ASN A 457 17.10 -36.59 47.30
N THR A 458 16.61 -37.23 46.23
CA THR A 458 16.96 -36.85 44.86
C THR A 458 15.75 -36.43 44.06
N LYS A 459 15.92 -35.37 43.27
CA LYS A 459 14.91 -34.89 42.33
C LYS A 459 15.57 -34.64 40.99
N PHE A 460 14.95 -35.10 39.92
CA PHE A 460 15.40 -34.84 38.56
C PHE A 460 14.21 -34.84 37.59
N GLU A 461 14.46 -34.32 36.40
CA GLU A 461 13.48 -34.26 35.31
C GLU A 461 13.90 -35.19 34.19
N ALA A 462 12.99 -36.04 33.71
CA ALA A 462 13.20 -36.88 32.54
C ALA A 462 12.46 -36.29 31.34
N LYS A 463 13.17 -36.08 30.25
CA LYS A 463 12.65 -35.42 29.06
C LYS A 463 12.80 -36.29 27.83
N LEU A 464 11.68 -36.76 27.30
CA LEU A 464 11.58 -37.46 26.03
C LEU A 464 11.45 -36.45 24.89
N ARG A 465 12.39 -36.47 23.95
CA ARG A 465 12.31 -35.77 22.67
C ARG A 465 12.17 -36.79 21.55
N TYR A 466 11.32 -36.51 20.58
CA TYR A 466 11.04 -37.45 19.50
C TYR A 466 10.66 -36.74 18.22
N CYS A 467 10.78 -37.44 17.10
CA CYS A 467 10.21 -37.03 15.83
C CYS A 467 9.00 -37.90 15.49
N LEU A 468 8.11 -37.40 14.66
CA LEU A 468 7.03 -38.19 14.07
C LEU A 468 7.49 -38.78 12.72
N ILE A 469 6.87 -39.87 12.28
CA ILE A 469 7.00 -40.48 10.94
C ILE A 469 5.99 -39.84 10.00
#